data_AF-A0A2J6R8Z7-F1
#
_entry.id   AF-A0A2J6R8Z7-F1
#
_cell.length_a   1.000
_cell.length_b   1.000
_cell.length_c   1.000
_cell.angle_alpha   90.00
_cell.angle_beta   90.00
_cell.angle_gamma   90.00
#
_symmetry.space_group_name_H-M   'P 1'
#
loop_
_entity.id
_entity.type
_entity.pdbx_description
1 polymer ?
#
loop_
_entity_poly.entity_id
_entity_poly.type
_entity_poly.pdbx_seq_one_letter_code
_entity_poly.pdbx_strand_id
1 'polypeptide(L)'
;MSNTMREHKTSPIPLEEFQVGFLKPASYSEEDIADVMVKHLNRKPEDITTRQKEGLARFKYNGSWSLAKTENLGDLEKFFDIFNDVYFNGVLTGYARINRLSWLDMQRRFGYGGPEGFCQPIRQGNELDPRFRIMKPSVEIAISTAFTGTKMYRIQNHLLILLHEMVHAIFFIFKCGCDHGCLQKTLGGYHDVRWPKYHNIHWQAVAHAVEEADRETGHLLGLNLDLRRELCLANDVHRGGLNLPNDAVLRLLGLDIRRILKMQKYLREEFSKMEKPIIPGHAANRCIRNTCICTDNNSSTL
;
A
#
# COMPACT_ATOMS: atom_id res chain seq x y z
N MET A 1 -36.55 -19.04 4.81
CA MET A 1 -35.65 -19.21 5.96
C MET A 1 -34.35 -18.51 5.64
N SER A 2 -34.03 -17.38 6.29
CA SER A 2 -32.77 -16.67 6.03
C SER A 2 -31.64 -17.44 6.68
N ASN A 3 -30.77 -18.03 5.87
CA ASN A 3 -29.54 -18.65 6.34
C ASN A 3 -28.61 -17.51 6.79
N THR A 4 -28.58 -17.22 8.09
CA THR A 4 -27.65 -16.23 8.66
C THR A 4 -26.24 -16.79 8.46
N MET A 5 -25.52 -16.28 7.46
CA MET A 5 -24.14 -16.68 7.22
C MET A 5 -23.33 -16.42 8.48
N ARG A 6 -22.69 -17.48 9.01
CA ARG A 6 -21.82 -17.37 10.18
C ARG A 6 -20.63 -16.51 9.82
N GLU A 7 -20.45 -15.42 10.55
CA GLU A 7 -19.32 -14.52 10.38
C GLU A 7 -17.99 -15.26 10.65
N HIS A 8 -17.05 -15.13 9.74
CA HIS A 8 -15.71 -15.70 9.88
C HIS A 8 -14.93 -14.93 10.96
N LYS A 9 -14.36 -15.68 11.90
CA LYS A 9 -13.52 -15.16 12.97
C LYS A 9 -12.08 -15.58 12.70
N THR A 10 -11.19 -14.61 12.51
CA THR A 10 -9.76 -14.83 12.36
C THR A 10 -9.13 -15.15 13.72
N SER A 11 -8.02 -15.87 13.70
CA SER A 11 -7.21 -16.09 14.90
C SER A 11 -6.24 -14.93 15.08
N PRO A 12 -5.97 -14.48 16.32
CA PRO A 12 -4.90 -13.52 16.58
C PRO A 12 -3.55 -14.10 16.19
N ILE A 13 -2.59 -13.24 15.88
CA ILE A 13 -1.21 -13.64 15.56
C ILE A 13 -0.38 -13.57 16.84
N PRO A 14 0.11 -14.70 17.39
CA PRO A 14 1.06 -14.67 18.49
C PRO A 14 2.34 -13.94 18.08
N LEU A 15 2.93 -13.19 19.00
CA LEU A 15 4.11 -12.36 18.69
C LEU A 15 5.31 -13.21 18.26
N GLU A 16 5.43 -14.42 18.79
CA GLU A 16 6.42 -15.43 18.44
C GLU A 16 6.21 -16.05 17.04
N GLU A 17 4.99 -16.00 16.51
CA GLU A 17 4.66 -16.45 15.15
C GLU A 17 4.83 -15.34 14.11
N PHE A 18 5.02 -14.08 14.54
CA PHE A 18 5.29 -12.97 13.62
C PHE A 18 6.73 -13.03 13.11
N GLN A 19 7.05 -14.04 12.30
CA GLN A 19 8.37 -14.26 11.70
C GLN A 19 8.24 -14.97 10.36
N VAL A 20 9.30 -14.89 9.54
CA VAL A 20 9.31 -15.46 8.19
C VAL A 20 8.85 -16.93 8.17
N GLY A 21 7.89 -17.24 7.29
CA GLY A 21 7.38 -18.59 7.07
C GLY A 21 6.28 -19.07 8.03
N PHE A 22 5.96 -18.32 9.08
CA PHE A 22 4.93 -18.71 10.06
C PHE A 22 3.55 -18.12 9.75
N LEU A 23 3.50 -16.92 9.14
CA LEU A 23 2.24 -16.31 8.77
C LEU A 23 1.62 -16.98 7.55
N LYS A 24 0.35 -17.37 7.67
CA LYS A 24 -0.45 -17.88 6.56
C LYS A 24 -1.07 -16.72 5.76
N PRO A 25 -0.82 -16.63 4.45
CA PRO A 25 -1.46 -15.60 3.63
C PRO A 25 -2.99 -15.65 3.71
N ALA A 26 -3.63 -14.50 3.52
CA ALA A 26 -5.09 -14.33 3.50
C ALA A 26 -5.85 -14.94 4.71
N SER A 27 -5.27 -14.90 5.92
CA SER A 27 -5.80 -15.62 7.08
C SER A 27 -6.12 -14.76 8.30
N TYR A 28 -5.69 -13.50 8.35
CA TYR A 28 -5.78 -12.67 9.55
C TYR A 28 -6.63 -11.42 9.35
N SER A 29 -7.14 -10.81 10.42
CA SER A 29 -7.79 -9.50 10.31
C SER A 29 -6.75 -8.38 10.20
N GLU A 30 -7.16 -7.19 9.73
CA GLU A 30 -6.28 -6.01 9.75
C GLU A 30 -5.89 -5.62 11.18
N GLU A 31 -6.81 -5.81 12.13
CA GLU A 31 -6.57 -5.57 13.55
C GLU A 31 -5.49 -6.49 14.11
N ASP A 32 -5.58 -7.80 13.85
CA ASP A 32 -4.59 -8.78 14.32
C ASP A 32 -3.19 -8.51 13.72
N ILE A 33 -3.14 -8.14 12.43
CA ILE A 33 -1.88 -7.77 11.75
C ILE A 33 -1.29 -6.50 12.37
N ALA A 34 -2.11 -5.47 12.58
CA ALA A 34 -1.63 -4.21 13.15
C ALA A 34 -1.18 -4.39 14.60
N ASP A 35 -1.93 -5.11 15.42
CA ASP A 35 -1.60 -5.37 16.82
C ASP A 35 -0.24 -6.07 16.96
N VAL A 36 -0.02 -7.15 16.20
CA VAL A 36 1.26 -7.88 16.28
C VAL A 36 2.43 -7.05 15.75
N MET A 37 2.22 -6.25 14.71
CA MET A 37 3.25 -5.33 14.20
C MET A 37 3.60 -4.24 15.20
N VAL A 38 2.61 -3.59 15.81
CA VAL A 38 2.82 -2.56 16.84
C VAL A 38 3.57 -3.16 18.04
N LYS A 39 3.20 -4.37 18.48
CA LYS A 39 3.93 -5.09 19.54
C LYS A 39 5.38 -5.42 19.13
N HIS A 40 5.61 -5.82 17.89
CA HIS A 40 6.95 -6.10 17.37
C HIS A 40 7.83 -4.84 17.35
N LEU A 41 7.29 -3.72 16.88
CA LEU A 41 8.00 -2.44 16.76
C LEU A 41 8.24 -1.75 18.11
N ASN A 42 7.36 -1.97 19.09
CA ASN A 42 7.48 -1.44 20.45
C ASN A 42 8.33 -2.31 21.40
N ARG A 43 9.05 -3.30 20.88
CA ARG A 43 10.01 -4.07 21.68
C ARG A 43 11.04 -3.12 22.30
N LYS A 44 11.48 -3.45 23.51
CA LYS A 44 12.60 -2.73 24.12
C LYS A 44 13.89 -3.04 23.36
N PRO A 45 14.89 -2.14 23.39
CA PRO A 45 16.18 -2.36 22.73
C PRO A 45 16.85 -3.70 23.10
N GLU A 46 16.72 -4.14 24.35
CA GLU A 46 17.23 -5.42 24.84
C GLU A 46 16.48 -6.65 24.28
N ASP A 47 15.23 -6.48 23.86
CA ASP A 47 14.28 -7.54 23.49
C ASP A 47 14.06 -7.67 21.97
N ILE A 48 14.80 -6.90 21.14
CA ILE A 48 14.69 -6.99 19.68
C ILE A 48 15.08 -8.40 19.18
N THR A 49 14.43 -8.86 18.12
CA THR A 49 14.62 -10.22 17.59
C THR A 49 16.03 -10.39 16.99
N THR A 50 16.50 -11.63 16.88
CA THR A 50 17.76 -11.94 16.17
C THR A 50 17.77 -11.36 14.76
N ARG A 51 16.64 -11.44 14.06
CA ARG A 51 16.49 -10.90 12.70
C ARG A 51 16.53 -9.37 12.67
N GLN A 52 15.93 -8.69 13.64
CA GLN A 52 16.11 -7.24 13.78
C GLN A 52 17.58 -6.88 13.98
N LYS A 53 18.30 -7.58 14.87
CA LYS A 53 19.74 -7.38 15.10
C LYS A 53 20.55 -7.58 13.81
N GLU A 54 20.25 -8.61 13.03
CA GLU A 54 20.88 -8.86 11.73
C GLU A 54 20.58 -7.74 10.73
N GLY A 55 19.33 -7.29 10.63
CA GLY A 55 18.92 -6.18 9.77
C GLY A 55 19.63 -4.86 10.14
N LEU A 56 19.73 -4.55 11.43
CA LEU A 56 20.46 -3.39 11.95
C LEU A 56 21.96 -3.48 11.66
N ALA A 57 22.56 -4.67 11.81
CA ALA A 57 23.95 -4.90 11.45
C ALA A 57 24.17 -4.70 9.94
N ARG A 58 23.28 -5.23 9.09
CA ARG A 58 23.35 -5.01 7.63
C ARG A 58 23.18 -3.55 7.26
N PHE A 59 22.31 -2.80 7.93
CA PHE A 59 22.21 -1.36 7.74
C PHE A 59 23.53 -0.65 8.10
N LYS A 60 24.11 -0.95 9.26
CA LYS A 60 25.35 -0.34 9.72
C LYS A 60 26.54 -0.58 8.77
N TYR A 61 26.69 -1.80 8.25
CA TYR A 61 27.86 -2.17 7.47
C TYR A 61 27.64 -2.12 5.95
N ASN A 62 26.42 -2.33 5.48
CA ASN A 62 26.06 -2.44 4.06
C ASN A 62 24.91 -1.51 3.63
N GLY A 63 24.34 -0.69 4.53
CA GLY A 63 23.21 0.20 4.26
C GLY A 63 23.57 1.51 3.57
N SER A 64 24.70 1.58 2.85
CA SER A 64 25.08 2.77 2.10
C SER A 64 24.23 2.91 0.82
N TRP A 65 23.87 4.14 0.44
CA TRP A 65 23.19 4.40 -0.82
C TRP A 65 24.14 5.02 -1.84
N SER A 66 24.12 4.55 -3.08
CA SER A 66 24.93 5.10 -4.16
C SER A 66 24.47 6.50 -4.58
N LEU A 67 25.22 7.52 -4.18
CA LEU A 67 24.97 8.92 -4.56
C LEU A 67 25.22 9.21 -6.05
N ALA A 68 25.92 8.30 -6.75
CA ALA A 68 26.14 8.40 -8.20
C ALA A 68 24.85 8.08 -8.97
N LYS A 69 24.03 7.15 -8.46
CA LYS A 69 22.77 6.71 -9.06
C LYS A 69 21.71 6.61 -7.97
N THR A 70 21.07 7.74 -7.65
CA THR A 70 19.98 7.85 -6.66
C THR A 70 18.76 6.99 -6.97
N GLU A 71 18.76 6.41 -8.16
CA GLU A 71 17.66 5.73 -8.82
C GLU A 71 17.99 4.25 -9.09
N ASN A 72 19.03 3.70 -8.48
CA ASN A 72 19.38 2.30 -8.74
C ASN A 72 18.44 1.34 -7.99
N LEU A 73 17.98 0.30 -8.70
CA LEU A 73 17.06 -0.70 -8.16
C LEU A 73 17.74 -1.57 -7.08
N GLY A 74 19.04 -1.86 -7.21
CA GLY A 74 19.76 -2.68 -6.25
C GLY A 74 19.79 -2.11 -4.83
N ASP A 75 19.90 -0.79 -4.69
CA ASP A 75 19.82 -0.12 -3.39
C ASP A 75 18.39 -0.15 -2.84
N LEU A 76 17.36 -0.03 -3.68
CA LEU A 76 15.97 -0.22 -3.25
C LEU A 76 15.72 -1.65 -2.74
N GLU A 77 16.19 -2.66 -3.47
CA GLU A 77 16.08 -4.08 -3.07
C GLU A 77 16.84 -4.34 -1.76
N LYS A 78 18.05 -3.79 -1.63
CA LYS A 78 18.83 -3.88 -0.40
C LYS A 78 18.12 -3.24 0.80
N PHE A 79 17.55 -2.05 0.61
CA PHE A 79 16.80 -1.37 1.68
C PHE A 79 15.47 -2.06 1.97
N PHE A 80 14.84 -2.69 1.00
CA PHE A 80 13.68 -3.55 1.23
C PHE A 80 14.05 -4.71 2.15
N ASP A 81 15.17 -5.40 1.91
CA ASP A 81 15.61 -6.50 2.76
C ASP A 81 15.97 -6.04 4.17
N ILE A 82 16.59 -4.85 4.31
CA ILE A 82 16.86 -4.23 5.61
C ILE A 82 15.55 -3.89 6.33
N PHE A 83 14.64 -3.17 5.68
CA PHE A 83 13.35 -2.79 6.26
C PHE A 83 12.50 -4.01 6.62
N ASN A 84 12.47 -5.02 5.76
CA ASN A 84 11.72 -6.25 5.99
C ASN A 84 12.21 -6.95 7.26
N ASP A 85 13.52 -7.05 7.47
CA ASP A 85 14.06 -7.69 8.67
C ASP A 85 13.88 -6.84 9.93
N VAL A 86 14.01 -5.51 9.83
CA VAL A 86 13.98 -4.61 10.99
C VAL A 86 12.56 -4.26 11.44
N TYR A 87 11.65 -4.01 10.50
CA TYR A 87 10.29 -3.54 10.79
C TYR A 87 9.22 -4.63 10.66
N PHE A 88 9.48 -5.66 9.84
CA PHE A 88 8.48 -6.68 9.49
C PHE A 88 8.93 -8.09 9.90
N ASN A 89 10.02 -8.24 10.66
CA ASN A 89 10.63 -9.51 11.06
C ASN A 89 10.77 -10.54 9.93
N GLY A 90 11.04 -10.08 8.71
CA GLY A 90 11.25 -10.90 7.53
C GLY A 90 9.98 -11.47 6.88
N VAL A 91 8.79 -11.16 7.38
CA VAL A 91 7.54 -11.82 6.91
C VAL A 91 7.22 -11.53 5.44
N LEU A 92 7.76 -10.45 4.85
CA LEU A 92 7.56 -10.14 3.42
C LEU A 92 8.53 -10.89 2.49
N THR A 93 9.45 -11.70 3.03
CA THR A 93 10.43 -12.46 2.23
C THR A 93 9.71 -13.40 1.26
N GLY A 94 10.00 -13.22 -0.03
CA GLY A 94 9.41 -14.03 -1.11
C GLY A 94 7.94 -13.71 -1.41
N TYR A 95 7.40 -12.61 -0.88
CA TYR A 95 6.06 -12.12 -1.18
C TYR A 95 6.04 -10.79 -1.93
N ALA A 96 7.09 -9.98 -1.87
CA ALA A 96 7.14 -8.69 -2.58
C ALA A 96 8.18 -8.69 -3.70
N ARG A 97 7.93 -7.88 -4.72
CA ARG A 97 8.89 -7.51 -5.77
C ARG A 97 8.86 -6.00 -5.94
N ILE A 98 10.01 -5.40 -6.22
CA ILE A 98 10.14 -3.96 -6.42
C ILE A 98 10.33 -3.69 -7.90
N ASN A 99 9.58 -2.74 -8.43
CA ASN A 99 9.75 -2.26 -9.79
C ASN A 99 9.90 -0.74 -9.80
N ARG A 100 10.72 -0.25 -10.72
CA ARG A 100 10.80 1.18 -11.00
C ARG A 100 10.05 1.47 -12.28
N LEU A 101 9.14 2.43 -12.21
CA LEU A 101 8.31 2.83 -13.35
C LEU A 101 8.51 4.32 -13.61
N SER A 102 8.57 4.69 -14.90
CA SER A 102 8.48 6.11 -15.25
C SER A 102 7.11 6.66 -14.82
N TRP A 103 7.00 7.98 -14.67
CA TRP A 103 5.71 8.59 -14.38
C TRP A 103 4.63 8.24 -15.42
N LEU A 104 5.01 8.18 -16.71
CA LEU A 104 4.11 7.78 -17.79
C LEU A 104 3.68 6.32 -17.65
N ASP A 105 4.58 5.42 -17.25
CA ASP A 105 4.24 4.01 -17.01
C ASP A 105 3.32 3.85 -15.80
N MET A 106 3.57 4.58 -14.71
CA MET A 106 2.68 4.62 -13.56
C MET A 106 1.28 5.09 -13.97
N GLN A 107 1.19 6.17 -14.75
CA GLN A 107 -0.10 6.68 -15.22
C GLN A 107 -0.80 5.69 -16.16
N ARG A 108 -0.07 5.09 -17.12
CA ARG A 108 -0.64 4.09 -18.04
C ARG A 108 -1.14 2.86 -17.31
N ARG A 109 -0.38 2.38 -16.33
CA ARG A 109 -0.68 1.14 -15.60
C ARG A 109 -1.81 1.33 -14.59
N PHE A 110 -1.84 2.46 -13.89
CA PHE A 110 -2.75 2.67 -12.76
C PHE A 110 -3.86 3.68 -13.05
N GLY A 111 -3.89 4.29 -14.24
CA GLY A 111 -4.99 5.14 -14.71
C GLY A 111 -5.13 6.48 -13.97
N TYR A 112 -4.14 6.85 -13.15
CA TYR A 112 -4.18 8.04 -12.31
C TYR A 112 -2.90 8.87 -12.51
N GLY A 113 -2.97 10.20 -12.43
CA GLY A 113 -1.79 11.08 -12.40
C GLY A 113 -0.90 10.65 -11.24
N GLY A 114 0.15 9.88 -11.58
CA GLY A 114 0.55 8.72 -10.77
C GLY A 114 0.97 9.06 -9.34
N PRO A 115 0.62 8.22 -8.35
CA PRO A 115 1.26 8.31 -7.05
C PRO A 115 2.78 8.11 -7.17
N GLU A 116 3.52 8.62 -6.18
CA GLU A 116 4.98 8.48 -6.14
C GLU A 116 5.41 7.00 -5.95
N GLY A 117 4.53 6.18 -5.37
CA GLY A 117 4.64 4.72 -5.29
C GLY A 117 3.27 4.03 -5.30
N PHE A 118 3.27 2.72 -5.45
CA PHE A 118 2.06 1.92 -5.52
C PHE A 118 2.34 0.46 -5.12
N CYS A 119 1.58 -0.08 -4.17
CA CYS A 119 1.60 -1.50 -3.84
C CYS A 119 0.45 -2.25 -4.53
N GLN A 120 0.77 -3.05 -5.54
CA GLN A 120 -0.21 -3.81 -6.31
C GLN A 120 -0.33 -5.26 -5.81
N PRO A 121 -1.47 -5.67 -5.24
CA PRO A 121 -1.68 -7.06 -4.83
C PRO A 121 -1.88 -7.99 -6.02
N ILE A 122 -1.15 -9.10 -6.02
CA ILE A 122 -1.25 -10.22 -6.97
C ILE A 122 -1.80 -11.42 -6.19
N ARG A 123 -3.08 -11.73 -6.37
CA ARG A 123 -3.80 -12.77 -5.64
C ARG A 123 -4.75 -13.54 -6.54
N GLN A 124 -5.16 -14.72 -6.10
CA GLN A 124 -6.17 -15.51 -6.79
C GLN A 124 -7.47 -14.72 -6.98
N GLY A 125 -8.06 -14.80 -8.17
CA GLY A 125 -9.20 -14.00 -8.61
C GLY A 125 -8.82 -12.73 -9.39
N ASN A 126 -7.57 -12.26 -9.28
CA ASN A 126 -7.06 -11.11 -10.04
C ASN A 126 -6.30 -11.53 -11.31
N GLU A 127 -6.38 -12.78 -11.74
CA GLU A 127 -5.70 -13.25 -12.95
C GLU A 127 -6.23 -12.55 -14.20
N LEU A 128 -5.33 -12.08 -15.07
CA LEU A 128 -5.69 -11.62 -16.41
C LEU A 128 -6.07 -12.79 -17.34
N ASP A 129 -5.48 -13.96 -17.10
CA ASP A 129 -5.70 -15.18 -17.86
C ASP A 129 -5.98 -16.35 -16.89
N PRO A 130 -7.19 -16.92 -16.89
CA PRO A 130 -7.59 -18.00 -15.99
C PRO A 130 -6.72 -19.26 -16.06
N ARG A 131 -5.92 -19.44 -17.12
CA ARG A 131 -4.99 -20.56 -17.28
C ARG A 131 -3.77 -20.44 -16.36
N PHE A 132 -3.38 -19.22 -16.00
CA PHE A 132 -2.23 -18.92 -15.17
C PHE A 132 -2.68 -18.54 -13.76
N ARG A 133 -3.16 -19.54 -13.01
CA ARG A 133 -3.64 -19.34 -11.64
C ARG A 133 -2.52 -18.83 -10.73
N ILE A 134 -2.83 -17.81 -9.94
CA ILE A 134 -1.91 -17.29 -8.93
C ILE A 134 -1.95 -18.24 -7.73
N MET A 135 -0.92 -19.09 -7.61
CA MET A 135 -0.84 -20.09 -6.53
C MET A 135 -0.36 -19.50 -5.20
N LYS A 136 0.52 -18.51 -5.26
CA LYS A 136 1.06 -17.82 -4.08
C LYS A 136 0.74 -16.34 -4.19
N PRO A 137 0.02 -15.75 -3.21
CA PRO A 137 -0.20 -14.32 -3.21
C PRO A 137 1.14 -13.60 -3.13
N SER A 138 1.24 -12.46 -3.79
CA SER A 138 2.41 -11.59 -3.75
C SER A 138 1.99 -10.15 -3.95
N VAL A 139 2.93 -9.22 -3.83
CA VAL A 139 2.72 -7.82 -4.14
C VAL A 139 3.82 -7.31 -5.05
N GLU A 140 3.48 -6.34 -5.86
CA GLU A 140 4.43 -5.57 -6.63
C GLU A 140 4.46 -4.13 -6.10
N ILE A 141 5.61 -3.71 -5.58
CA ILE A 141 5.85 -2.34 -5.13
C ILE A 141 6.46 -1.57 -6.31
N ALA A 142 5.66 -0.75 -6.96
CA ALA A 142 6.10 0.14 -8.01
C ALA A 142 6.49 1.50 -7.42
N ILE A 143 7.69 1.98 -7.72
CA ILE A 143 8.18 3.30 -7.28
C ILE A 143 8.51 4.15 -8.50
N SER A 144 8.00 5.38 -8.53
CA SER A 144 8.23 6.33 -9.61
C SER A 144 9.71 6.68 -9.74
N THR A 145 10.18 6.93 -10.95
CA THR A 145 11.52 7.51 -11.16
C THR A 145 11.53 9.04 -11.16
N ALA A 146 10.36 9.66 -11.19
CA ALA A 146 10.22 11.10 -11.47
C ALA A 146 10.30 11.98 -10.22
N PHE A 147 11.36 11.84 -9.42
CA PHE A 147 11.60 12.74 -8.29
C PHE A 147 12.49 13.92 -8.71
N THR A 148 12.02 15.13 -8.42
CA THR A 148 12.80 16.36 -8.55
C THR A 148 13.44 16.72 -7.21
N GLY A 149 14.48 17.57 -7.22
CA GLY A 149 15.17 18.03 -6.01
C GLY A 149 16.58 17.49 -5.83
N THR A 150 17.15 17.68 -4.64
CA THR A 150 18.53 17.28 -4.33
C THR A 150 18.67 15.76 -4.30
N LYS A 151 19.90 15.25 -4.49
CA LYS A 151 20.17 13.80 -4.43
C LYS A 151 19.67 13.18 -3.12
N MET A 152 19.95 13.82 -1.99
CA MET A 152 19.52 13.35 -0.68
C MET A 152 18.00 13.34 -0.53
N TYR A 153 17.32 14.39 -0.99
CA TYR A 153 15.86 14.46 -0.98
C TYR A 153 15.23 13.31 -1.79
N ARG A 154 15.79 12.98 -2.97
CA ARG A 154 15.30 11.87 -3.79
C ARG A 154 15.52 10.51 -3.11
N ILE A 155 16.68 10.30 -2.50
CA ILE A 155 16.97 9.07 -1.73
C ILE A 155 15.97 8.94 -0.57
N GLN A 156 15.79 10.01 0.22
CA GLN A 156 14.85 10.00 1.34
C GLN A 156 13.42 9.69 0.88
N ASN A 157 12.96 10.27 -0.24
CA ASN A 157 11.65 9.95 -0.79
C ASN A 157 11.55 8.49 -1.27
N HIS A 158 12.58 7.97 -1.92
CA HIS A 158 12.61 6.56 -2.32
C HIS A 158 12.46 5.62 -1.11
N LEU A 159 13.19 5.90 -0.02
CA LEU A 159 13.12 5.12 1.22
C LEU A 159 11.76 5.25 1.91
N LEU A 160 11.25 6.47 2.02
CA LEU A 160 9.93 6.77 2.60
C LEU A 160 8.83 6.01 1.85
N ILE A 161 8.83 6.11 0.52
CA ILE A 161 7.81 5.46 -0.31
C ILE A 161 7.94 3.95 -0.24
N LEU A 162 9.17 3.41 -0.30
CA LEU A 162 9.39 1.98 -0.15
C LEU A 162 8.78 1.48 1.17
N LEU A 163 9.10 2.13 2.29
CA LEU A 163 8.59 1.75 3.60
C LEU A 163 7.06 1.90 3.69
N HIS A 164 6.51 2.98 3.14
CA HIS A 164 5.07 3.22 3.04
C HIS A 164 4.34 2.07 2.30
N GLU A 165 4.84 1.67 1.13
CA GLU A 165 4.25 0.59 0.34
C GLU A 165 4.46 -0.79 0.99
N MET A 166 5.53 -0.98 1.78
CA MET A 166 5.73 -2.20 2.57
C MET A 166 4.71 -2.34 3.71
N VAL A 167 4.27 -1.22 4.30
CA VAL A 167 3.15 -1.24 5.26
C VAL A 167 1.85 -1.64 4.54
N HIS A 168 1.60 -1.21 3.31
CA HIS A 168 0.47 -1.75 2.53
C HIS A 168 0.64 -3.24 2.22
N ALA A 169 1.86 -3.67 1.88
CA ALA A 169 2.16 -5.04 1.47
C ALA A 169 1.74 -6.07 2.52
N ILE A 170 2.07 -5.85 3.79
CA ILE A 170 1.76 -6.81 4.85
C ILE A 170 0.25 -7.03 5.00
N PHE A 171 -0.55 -5.96 4.92
CA PHE A 171 -2.01 -6.10 4.91
C PHE A 171 -2.48 -6.82 3.65
N PHE A 172 -1.99 -6.48 2.46
CA PHE A 172 -2.42 -7.14 1.24
C PHE A 172 -2.10 -8.63 1.16
N ILE A 173 -1.00 -9.08 1.74
CA ILE A 173 -0.59 -10.49 1.72
C ILE A 173 -1.35 -11.31 2.75
N PHE A 174 -1.42 -10.82 3.99
CA PHE A 174 -1.83 -11.64 5.14
C PHE A 174 -3.29 -11.46 5.55
N LYS A 175 -3.95 -10.39 5.11
CA LYS A 175 -5.34 -10.12 5.46
C LYS A 175 -6.31 -11.08 4.77
N CYS A 176 -7.23 -11.64 5.55
CA CYS A 176 -8.36 -12.42 5.06
C CYS A 176 -9.34 -11.55 4.24
N GLY A 177 -9.61 -11.97 3.02
CA GLY A 177 -10.55 -11.31 2.11
C GLY A 177 -11.82 -12.10 1.82
N CYS A 178 -12.22 -13.04 2.69
CA CYS A 178 -13.40 -13.89 2.40
C CYS A 178 -14.72 -13.13 2.50
N ASP A 179 -15.71 -13.59 1.74
CA ASP A 179 -17.07 -13.00 1.70
C ASP A 179 -17.90 -13.25 2.98
N HIS A 180 -17.38 -14.05 3.92
CA HIS A 180 -18.01 -14.36 5.20
C HIS A 180 -17.76 -13.29 6.28
N GLY A 181 -17.82 -12.00 5.94
CA GLY A 181 -17.70 -10.89 6.89
C GLY A 181 -16.34 -10.20 6.93
N CYS A 182 -15.25 -10.86 6.51
CA CYS A 182 -13.91 -10.24 6.51
C CYS A 182 -13.79 -9.13 5.46
N LEU A 183 -14.36 -9.33 4.27
CA LEU A 183 -14.33 -8.32 3.22
C LEU A 183 -15.11 -7.06 3.64
N GLN A 184 -16.28 -7.25 4.26
CA GLN A 184 -17.19 -6.19 4.69
C GLN A 184 -16.65 -5.37 5.87
N LYS A 185 -15.85 -5.98 6.75
CA LYS A 185 -15.13 -5.29 7.83
C LYS A 185 -14.05 -4.34 7.36
N THR A 186 -13.58 -4.53 6.13
CA THR A 186 -12.79 -3.50 5.48
C THR A 186 -13.73 -2.34 5.20
N LEU A 187 -13.71 -1.33 6.06
CA LEU A 187 -14.36 -0.03 5.85
C LEU A 187 -14.29 0.34 4.35
N GLY A 188 -15.42 0.18 3.65
CA GLY A 188 -15.55 0.50 2.22
C GLY A 188 -15.82 -0.66 1.23
N GLY A 189 -15.92 -1.93 1.65
CA GLY A 189 -16.46 -3.01 0.79
C GLY A 189 -15.72 -3.15 -0.56
N TYR A 190 -14.39 -3.25 -0.52
CA TYR A 190 -13.54 -3.25 -1.70
C TYR A 190 -13.64 -4.54 -2.52
N HIS A 191 -14.55 -4.54 -3.50
CA HIS A 191 -14.47 -5.46 -4.63
C HIS A 191 -13.49 -4.98 -5.72
N ASP A 192 -13.09 -3.71 -5.72
CA ASP A 192 -12.32 -3.12 -6.83
C ASP A 192 -10.96 -2.61 -6.37
N VAL A 193 -9.90 -3.22 -6.89
CA VAL A 193 -8.47 -2.97 -6.64
C VAL A 193 -8.02 -1.55 -7.09
N ARG A 194 -8.98 -0.67 -7.42
CA ARG A 194 -8.77 0.63 -8.08
C ARG A 194 -8.50 1.79 -7.15
N TRP A 195 -8.60 1.60 -5.84
CA TRP A 195 -8.26 2.63 -4.85
C TRP A 195 -7.15 2.15 -3.91
N PRO A 196 -5.88 2.24 -4.35
CA PRO A 196 -4.70 1.66 -3.72
C PRO A 196 -4.06 2.63 -2.72
N LYS A 197 -4.86 3.52 -2.13
CA LYS A 197 -4.39 4.57 -1.22
C LYS A 197 -5.19 4.53 0.07
N TYR A 198 -5.47 3.35 0.59
CA TYR A 198 -6.35 3.22 1.73
C TYR A 198 -5.54 3.10 3.02
N HIS A 199 -5.55 4.14 3.85
CA HIS A 199 -4.78 4.26 5.09
C HIS A 199 -5.72 4.22 6.29
N ASN A 200 -6.38 3.08 6.51
CA ASN A 200 -7.27 2.88 7.66
C ASN A 200 -6.57 3.05 9.01
N ILE A 201 -7.34 3.00 10.09
CA ILE A 201 -6.82 3.11 11.46
C ILE A 201 -5.72 2.09 11.77
N HIS A 202 -5.75 0.89 11.17
CA HIS A 202 -4.76 -0.16 11.38
C HIS A 202 -3.44 0.15 10.67
N TRP A 203 -3.50 0.64 9.43
CA TRP A 203 -2.36 1.17 8.70
C TRP A 203 -1.76 2.36 9.43
N GLN A 204 -2.61 3.29 9.91
CA GLN A 204 -2.17 4.47 10.66
C GLN A 204 -1.46 4.10 11.97
N ALA A 205 -1.92 3.05 12.65
CA ALA A 205 -1.30 2.54 13.87
C ALA A 205 0.08 1.92 13.60
N VAL A 206 0.18 1.07 12.57
CA VAL A 206 1.47 0.49 12.15
C VAL A 206 2.44 1.56 11.71
N ALA A 207 2.00 2.48 10.85
CA ALA A 207 2.82 3.57 10.36
C ALA A 207 3.32 4.46 11.53
N HIS A 208 2.48 4.71 12.53
CA HIS A 208 2.90 5.42 13.74
C HIS A 208 4.03 4.69 14.48
N ALA A 209 3.86 3.38 14.71
CA ALA A 209 4.85 2.58 15.42
C ALA A 209 6.17 2.50 14.64
N VAL A 210 6.11 2.45 13.31
CA VAL A 210 7.30 2.51 12.45
C VAL A 210 8.01 3.87 12.61
N GLU A 211 7.28 4.98 12.53
CA GLU A 211 7.84 6.34 12.70
C GLU A 211 8.48 6.54 14.08
N GLU A 212 7.83 6.07 15.16
CA GLU A 212 8.39 6.15 16.50
C GLU A 212 9.67 5.32 16.64
N ALA A 213 9.69 4.12 16.06
CA ALA A 213 10.85 3.24 16.12
C ALA A 213 12.02 3.72 15.24
N ASP A 214 11.73 4.40 14.12
CA ASP A 214 12.69 4.96 13.15
C ASP A 214 13.14 6.41 13.46
N ARG A 215 12.56 7.07 14.46
CA ARG A 215 12.97 8.41 14.90
C ARG A 215 14.49 8.43 15.18
N GLU A 216 15.13 9.60 15.04
CA GLU A 216 16.57 9.77 15.33
C GLU A 216 16.97 9.29 16.74
N THR A 217 16.10 9.48 17.73
CA THR A 217 16.28 8.99 19.11
C THR A 217 15.69 7.60 19.33
N GLY A 218 15.17 6.98 18.27
CA GLY A 218 14.61 5.64 18.26
C GLY A 218 15.71 4.58 18.38
N HIS A 219 15.28 3.32 18.49
CA HIS A 219 16.19 2.20 18.74
C HIS A 219 16.48 1.36 17.50
N LEU A 220 15.89 1.70 16.34
CA LEU A 220 16.07 0.99 15.07
C LEU A 220 17.00 1.75 14.12
N LEU A 221 16.54 2.13 12.92
CA LEU A 221 17.44 2.65 11.87
C LEU A 221 17.76 4.14 12.01
N GLY A 222 16.91 4.92 12.69
CA GLY A 222 17.15 6.34 12.91
C GLY A 222 17.11 7.19 11.63
N LEU A 223 16.39 6.75 10.60
CA LEU A 223 16.31 7.48 9.32
C LEU A 223 15.32 8.65 9.38
N ASN A 224 14.50 8.72 10.44
CA ASN A 224 13.49 9.75 10.66
C ASN A 224 12.54 9.90 9.45
N LEU A 225 12.08 8.77 8.91
CA LEU A 225 11.14 8.73 7.79
C LEU A 225 9.71 9.04 8.29
N ASP A 226 9.17 10.17 7.85
CA ASP A 226 7.76 10.53 8.03
C ASP A 226 6.92 9.83 6.95
N LEU A 227 6.09 8.85 7.33
CA LEU A 227 5.21 8.11 6.41
C LEU A 227 4.01 8.94 5.93
N ARG A 228 4.01 10.25 6.24
CA ARG A 228 3.06 11.28 5.81
C ARG A 228 1.64 10.96 6.25
N ARG A 229 1.50 10.43 7.45
CA ARG A 229 0.25 9.86 7.99
C ARG A 229 -0.92 10.85 7.97
N GLU A 230 -0.71 12.10 8.37
CA GLU A 230 -1.78 13.11 8.31
C GLU A 230 -2.19 13.45 6.87
N LEU A 231 -1.22 13.50 5.93
CA LEU A 231 -1.50 13.77 4.52
C LEU A 231 -2.28 12.61 3.89
N CYS A 232 -1.89 11.39 4.20
CA CYS A 232 -2.58 10.18 3.78
C CYS A 232 -4.03 10.17 4.29
N LEU A 233 -4.26 10.39 5.58
CA LEU A 233 -5.62 10.44 6.12
C LEU A 233 -6.45 11.60 5.54
N ALA A 234 -5.84 12.78 5.37
CA ALA A 234 -6.50 13.93 4.73
C ALA A 234 -6.92 13.60 3.29
N ASN A 235 -6.05 12.94 2.53
CA ASN A 235 -6.32 12.52 1.17
C ASN A 235 -7.44 11.47 1.10
N ASP A 236 -7.49 10.54 2.05
CA ASP A 236 -8.50 9.48 2.07
C ASP A 236 -9.89 10.01 2.45
N VAL A 237 -9.96 10.96 3.39
CA VAL A 237 -11.21 11.68 3.68
C VAL A 237 -11.65 12.50 2.48
N HIS A 238 -10.72 13.22 1.83
CA HIS A 238 -11.05 14.08 0.70
C HIS A 238 -11.55 13.31 -0.53
N ARG A 239 -10.84 12.23 -0.92
CA ARG A 239 -11.10 11.51 -2.16
C ARG A 239 -11.93 10.25 -1.99
N GLY A 240 -11.74 9.54 -0.88
CA GLY A 240 -12.42 8.28 -0.60
C GLY A 240 -13.78 8.47 0.07
N GLY A 241 -14.15 9.70 0.44
CA GLY A 241 -15.40 9.99 1.16
C GLY A 241 -15.44 9.34 2.54
N LEU A 242 -14.29 8.99 3.12
CA LEU A 242 -14.22 8.40 4.44
C LEU A 242 -14.59 9.42 5.50
N ASN A 243 -15.28 8.95 6.55
CA ASN A 243 -15.48 9.76 7.74
C ASN A 243 -14.15 9.93 8.46
N LEU A 244 -13.85 11.15 8.87
CA LEU A 244 -12.72 11.42 9.74
C LEU A 244 -12.92 10.68 11.07
N PRO A 245 -11.92 9.92 11.57
CA PRO A 245 -12.00 9.32 12.90
C PRO A 245 -12.27 10.36 13.98
N ASN A 246 -12.93 9.95 15.06
CA ASN A 246 -13.16 10.85 16.18
C ASN A 246 -11.83 11.23 16.89
N ASP A 247 -11.90 12.28 17.70
CA ASP A 247 -10.74 12.90 18.34
C ASP A 247 -9.99 11.95 19.30
N ALA A 248 -10.70 10.99 19.90
CA ALA A 248 -10.06 9.97 20.75
C ALA A 248 -9.20 8.99 19.93
N VAL A 249 -9.70 8.55 18.78
CA VAL A 249 -8.95 7.68 17.86
C VAL A 249 -7.75 8.42 17.26
N LEU A 250 -7.92 9.68 16.85
CA LEU A 250 -6.82 10.49 16.32
C LEU A 250 -5.70 10.68 17.35
N ARG A 251 -6.05 10.99 18.61
CA ARG A 251 -5.07 11.10 19.70
C ARG A 251 -4.31 9.80 19.95
N LEU A 252 -5.00 8.66 19.95
CA LEU A 252 -4.37 7.34 20.13
C LEU A 252 -3.34 7.05 19.02
N LEU A 253 -3.61 7.52 17.80
CA LEU A 253 -2.73 7.38 16.65
C LEU A 253 -1.66 8.49 16.58
N GLY A 254 -1.58 9.41 17.53
CA GLY A 254 -0.64 10.54 17.49
C GLY A 254 -0.89 11.50 16.31
N LEU A 255 -2.13 11.61 15.83
CA LEU A 255 -2.51 12.46 14.71
C LEU A 255 -3.12 13.78 15.19
N ASP A 256 -2.72 14.90 14.58
CA ASP A 256 -3.28 16.22 14.88
C ASP A 256 -4.42 16.57 13.91
N ILE A 257 -5.64 16.64 14.43
CA ILE A 257 -6.84 17.03 13.67
C ILE A 257 -6.69 18.38 12.95
N ARG A 258 -5.98 19.35 13.54
CA ARG A 258 -5.75 20.66 12.93
C ARG A 258 -4.87 20.55 11.69
N ARG A 259 -3.83 19.70 11.75
CA ARG A 259 -2.95 19.42 10.59
C ARG A 259 -3.73 18.73 9.48
N ILE A 260 -4.54 17.71 9.83
CA ILE A 260 -5.38 16.97 8.86
C ILE A 260 -6.36 17.92 8.15
N LEU A 261 -7.10 18.75 8.90
CA LEU A 261 -8.06 19.69 8.32
C LEU A 261 -7.37 20.75 7.43
N LYS A 262 -6.19 21.23 7.83
CA LYS A 262 -5.37 22.13 7.00
C LYS A 262 -4.95 21.46 5.69
N MET A 263 -4.51 20.20 5.73
CA MET A 263 -4.15 19.43 4.54
C MET A 263 -5.36 19.16 3.64
N GLN A 264 -6.53 18.84 4.19
CA GLN A 264 -7.75 18.70 3.41
C GLN A 264 -8.13 19.98 2.68
N LYS A 265 -8.01 21.14 3.34
CA LYS A 265 -8.25 22.44 2.71
C LYS A 265 -7.29 22.66 1.54
N TYR A 266 -5.99 22.44 1.76
CA TYR A 266 -4.98 22.53 0.70
C TYR A 266 -5.28 21.60 -0.48
N LEU A 267 -5.61 20.33 -0.21
CA LEU A 267 -5.95 19.37 -1.26
C LEU A 267 -7.16 19.85 -2.07
N ARG A 268 -8.24 20.31 -1.42
CA ARG A 268 -9.41 20.86 -2.14
C ARG A 268 -9.02 22.03 -3.05
N GLU A 269 -8.21 22.96 -2.56
CA GLU A 269 -7.77 24.12 -3.34
C GLU A 269 -6.89 23.72 -4.54
N GLU A 270 -5.96 22.79 -4.36
CA GLU A 270 -5.13 22.28 -5.46
C GLU A 270 -5.94 21.52 -6.50
N PHE A 271 -6.91 20.71 -6.06
CA PHE A 271 -7.81 19.99 -6.97
C PHE A 271 -8.67 20.94 -7.80
N SER A 272 -9.22 21.99 -7.19
CA SER A 272 -9.98 23.02 -7.91
C SER A 272 -9.14 23.77 -8.95
N LYS A 273 -7.82 23.87 -8.77
CA LYS A 273 -6.90 24.44 -9.77
C LYS A 273 -6.60 23.48 -10.91
N MET A 274 -6.53 22.18 -10.62
CA MET A 274 -6.24 21.12 -11.60
C MET A 274 -7.45 20.77 -12.46
N GLU A 275 -8.66 20.94 -11.93
CA GLU A 275 -9.89 20.96 -12.71
C GLU A 275 -9.92 22.21 -13.60
N LYS A 276 -9.08 22.22 -14.64
CA LYS A 276 -9.38 23.03 -15.82
C LYS A 276 -10.78 22.61 -16.28
N PRO A 277 -11.69 23.54 -16.63
CA PRO A 277 -12.96 23.15 -17.21
C PRO A 277 -12.65 22.18 -18.32
N ILE A 278 -13.23 20.98 -18.24
CA ILE A 278 -13.26 20.06 -19.37
C ILE A 278 -13.88 20.91 -20.47
N ILE A 279 -13.05 21.44 -21.38
CA ILE A 279 -13.51 22.14 -22.57
C ILE A 279 -14.48 21.12 -23.16
N PRO A 280 -15.79 21.42 -23.26
CA PRO A 280 -16.76 20.46 -23.75
C PRO A 280 -16.19 19.95 -25.06
N GLY A 281 -15.72 18.70 -25.05
CA GLY A 281 -15.00 18.17 -26.17
C GLY A 281 -15.96 18.30 -27.34
N HIS A 282 -15.56 19.09 -28.35
CA HIS A 282 -16.23 19.13 -29.65
C HIS A 282 -16.73 17.73 -29.92
N ALA A 283 -18.05 17.60 -30.11
CA ALA A 283 -18.73 16.33 -30.35
C ALA A 283 -17.95 15.55 -31.42
N ALA A 284 -17.04 14.70 -30.97
CA ALA A 284 -16.23 13.90 -31.86
C ALA A 284 -17.18 12.82 -32.33
N ASN A 285 -17.58 12.94 -33.59
CA ASN A 285 -18.35 11.97 -34.34
C ASN A 285 -17.83 10.55 -34.04
N ARG A 286 -18.46 9.86 -33.09
CA ARG A 286 -18.33 8.41 -32.94
C ARG A 286 -19.14 7.80 -34.08
N CYS A 287 -18.54 7.76 -35.27
CA CYS A 287 -18.95 6.81 -36.28
C CYS A 287 -18.78 5.42 -35.68
N ILE A 288 -19.91 4.78 -35.43
CA ILE A 288 -20.04 3.35 -35.15
C ILE A 288 -19.54 2.61 -36.40
N ARG A 289 -18.24 2.34 -36.48
CA ARG A 289 -17.70 1.32 -37.38
C ARG A 289 -17.60 0.02 -36.60
N ASN A 290 -18.60 -0.84 -36.78
CA ASN A 290 -18.49 -2.31 -36.92
C ASN A 290 -19.79 -3.00 -36.51
N THR A 291 -20.80 -2.92 -37.39
CA THR A 291 -21.76 -4.02 -37.62
C THR A 291 -22.17 -3.95 -39.09
N CYS A 292 -21.31 -4.47 -39.97
CA CYS A 292 -21.80 -5.08 -41.21
C CYS A 292 -22.38 -6.44 -40.82
N ILE A 293 -23.70 -6.56 -40.80
CA ILE A 293 -24.37 -7.84 -40.93
C ILE A 293 -24.95 -7.83 -42.34
N CYS A 294 -24.27 -8.50 -43.26
CA CYS A 294 -24.88 -8.93 -44.52
C CYS A 294 -25.84 -10.06 -44.16
N THR A 295 -27.15 -9.81 -44.22
CA THR A 295 -28.12 -10.89 -44.34
C THR A 295 -28.27 -11.18 -45.82
N ASP A 296 -27.62 -12.25 -46.27
CA ASP A 296 -27.91 -12.87 -47.55
C ASP A 296 -29.33 -13.46 -47.50
N ASN A 297 -30.20 -12.91 -48.35
CA ASN A 297 -31.48 -13.50 -48.68
C ASN A 297 -31.22 -14.79 -49.47
N ASN A 298 -31.24 -15.93 -48.78
CA ASN A 298 -31.47 -17.21 -49.44
C ASN A 298 -32.96 -17.55 -49.38
N SER A 299 -33.60 -17.27 -50.50
CA SER A 299 -34.79 -17.93 -50.99
C SER A 299 -34.58 -19.44 -51.12
N SER A 300 -35.37 -20.22 -50.39
CA SER A 300 -35.71 -21.59 -50.79
C SER A 300 -37.14 -21.92 -50.39
N THR A 301 -37.97 -21.97 -51.43
CA THR A 301 -39.12 -22.85 -51.64
C THR A 301 -39.26 -24.03 -50.68
N LEU A 302 -40.41 -24.09 -49.99
CA LEU A 302 -41.49 -25.07 -50.17
C LEU A 302 -42.72 -24.64 -49.37
#